data_AF-A0A8S9JHL9-F1
#
_entry.id   AF-A0A8S9JHL9-F1
#
_cell.length_a   1.000
_cell.length_b   1.000
_cell.length_c   1.000
_cell.angle_alpha   90.00
_cell.angle_beta   90.00
_cell.angle_gamma   90.00
#
_symmetry.space_group_name_H-M   'P 1'
#
loop_
_entity.id
_entity.type
_entity.pdbx_description
1 polymer ?
#
loop_
_entity_poly.entity_id
_entity_poly.type
_entity_poly.pdbx_seq_one_letter_code
_entity_poly.pdbx_strand_id
1 'polypeptide(L)'
;MEIFPRRRLLHPYERSLIELTLGDGKYEEVLGKVDALRKKVMSVGKEHASLCAKALSKREVEDRLSEGVEKLELVFQQQGRAVDDLLSIAKVLRAMPVVDLEMPTLCLVAAPNVGKSSLVRILSTGKSSTIFFFFLRSLVKKLPMEHRISGFLN
;
A
#
# COMPACT_ATOMS: atom_id res chain seq x y z
N MET A 1 6.62 -12.03 6.27
CA MET A 1 6.78 -11.04 5.17
C MET A 1 5.38 -10.71 4.71
N GLU A 2 4.84 -9.58 5.14
CA GLU A 2 3.47 -9.19 4.82
C GLU A 2 3.30 -9.05 3.30
N ILE A 3 2.26 -9.70 2.77
CA ILE A 3 2.01 -9.77 1.33
C ILE A 3 0.98 -8.71 1.01
N PHE A 4 1.35 -7.69 0.22
CA PHE A 4 0.36 -6.75 -0.32
C PHE A 4 -0.73 -7.53 -1.08
N PRO A 5 -2.01 -7.29 -0.78
CA PRO A 5 -3.09 -8.12 -1.31
C PRO A 5 -3.21 -7.94 -2.82
N ARG A 6 -3.28 -9.03 -3.57
CA ARG A 6 -3.52 -8.95 -5.02
C ARG A 6 -4.96 -8.48 -5.26
N ARG A 7 -5.17 -7.52 -6.16
CA ARG A 7 -6.52 -7.00 -6.50
C ARG A 7 -7.54 -8.10 -6.83
N ARG A 8 -7.11 -9.20 -7.45
CA ARG A 8 -7.99 -10.36 -7.79
C ARG A 8 -8.49 -11.15 -6.58
N LEU A 9 -7.84 -11.02 -5.42
CA LEU A 9 -8.22 -11.70 -4.18
C LEU A 9 -9.05 -10.82 -3.25
N LEU A 10 -9.08 -9.51 -3.50
CA LEU A 10 -9.86 -8.55 -2.72
C LEU A 10 -11.36 -8.69 -2.99
N HIS A 11 -12.19 -8.33 -2.01
CA HIS A 11 -13.64 -8.25 -2.19
C HIS A 11 -13.99 -7.17 -3.23
N PRO A 12 -15.07 -7.30 -4.02
CA PRO A 12 -15.45 -6.28 -5.01
C PRO A 12 -15.53 -4.85 -4.45
N TYR A 13 -16.00 -4.70 -3.21
CA TYR A 13 -16.00 -3.41 -2.51
C TYR A 13 -14.59 -2.82 -2.34
N GLU A 14 -13.64 -3.61 -1.86
CA GLU A 14 -12.25 -3.18 -1.63
C GLU A 14 -11.55 -2.85 -2.95
N ARG A 15 -11.83 -3.61 -4.02
CA ARG A 15 -11.32 -3.29 -5.36
C ARG A 15 -11.81 -1.92 -5.83
N SER A 16 -13.11 -1.65 -5.69
CA SER A 16 -13.71 -0.37 -6.06
C SER A 16 -13.14 0.77 -5.22
N LEU A 17 -12.94 0.58 -3.91
CA LEU A 17 -12.31 1.58 -3.04
C LEU A 17 -10.89 1.91 -3.49
N ILE A 18 -10.08 0.90 -3.79
CA ILE A 18 -8.70 1.08 -4.25
C ILE A 18 -8.68 1.85 -5.57
N GLU A 19 -9.54 1.49 -6.51
CA GLU A 19 -9.66 2.13 -7.82
C GLU A 19 -10.12 3.59 -7.71
N LEU A 20 -11.12 3.87 -6.87
CA LEU A 20 -11.62 5.22 -6.61
C LEU A 20 -10.59 6.10 -5.90
N THR A 21 -9.74 5.51 -5.05
CA THR A 21 -8.80 6.27 -4.21
C THR A 21 -7.46 6.50 -4.90
N LEU A 22 -6.92 5.47 -5.58
CA LEU A 22 -5.58 5.51 -6.18
C LEU A 22 -5.61 5.76 -7.69
N GLY A 23 -6.78 5.64 -8.31
CA GLY A 23 -6.94 5.61 -9.76
C GLY A 23 -6.72 4.22 -10.34
N ASP A 24 -7.16 4.05 -11.57
CA ASP A 24 -7.08 2.78 -12.29
C ASP A 24 -5.63 2.33 -12.55
N GLY A 25 -5.32 1.08 -12.24
CA GLY A 25 -4.07 0.40 -12.58
C GLY A 25 -2.82 0.84 -11.81
N LYS A 26 -2.85 1.98 -11.10
CA LYS A 26 -1.70 2.50 -10.33
C LYS A 26 -1.21 1.52 -9.26
N TYR A 27 -2.14 0.85 -8.59
CA TYR A 27 -1.81 -0.14 -7.56
C TYR A 27 -1.02 -1.32 -8.13
N GLU A 28 -1.51 -1.91 -9.22
CA GLU A 28 -0.84 -3.02 -9.91
C GLU A 28 0.53 -2.62 -10.48
N GLU A 29 0.61 -1.42 -11.07
CA GLU A 29 1.84 -0.91 -11.66
C GLU A 29 2.96 -0.81 -10.62
N VAL A 30 2.67 -0.20 -9.46
CA VAL A 30 3.66 -0.03 -8.38
C VAL A 30 4.07 -1.39 -7.80
N LEU A 31 3.12 -2.31 -7.59
CA LEU A 31 3.45 -3.68 -7.17
C LEU A 31 4.34 -4.40 -8.19
N GLY A 32 4.06 -4.23 -9.48
CA GLY A 32 4.88 -4.79 -10.56
C GLY A 32 6.30 -4.24 -10.56
N LYS A 33 6.48 -2.93 -10.36
CA LYS A 33 7.80 -2.28 -10.27
C LYS A 33 8.60 -2.81 -9.07
N VAL A 34 7.97 -2.97 -7.90
CA VAL A 34 8.64 -3.51 -6.71
C VAL A 34 9.02 -4.99 -6.91
N ASP A 35 8.16 -5.80 -7.54
CA ASP A 35 8.49 -7.19 -7.87
C ASP A 35 9.65 -7.27 -8.87
N ALA A 36 9.69 -6.39 -9.87
CA ALA A 36 10.79 -6.29 -10.82
C ALA A 36 12.11 -5.90 -10.12
N LEU A 37 12.08 -4.90 -9.24
CA LEU A 37 13.23 -4.52 -8.42
C LEU A 37 13.72 -5.69 -7.57
N ARG A 38 12.81 -6.38 -6.86
CA ARG A 38 13.14 -7.57 -6.06
C ARG A 38 13.86 -8.62 -6.90
N LYS A 39 13.31 -8.96 -8.07
CA LYS A 39 13.92 -9.94 -8.99
C LYS A 39 15.30 -9.50 -9.45
N LYS A 40 15.50 -8.22 -9.78
CA LYS A 40 16.78 -7.67 -10.24
C LYS A 40 17.84 -7.73 -9.14
N VAL A 41 17.50 -7.28 -7.92
CA VAL A 41 18.36 -7.36 -6.73
C VAL A 41 18.75 -8.82 -6.44
N MET A 42 17.80 -9.74 -6.45
CA MET A 42 18.08 -11.17 -6.24
C MET A 42 18.97 -11.77 -7.34
N SER A 43 18.79 -11.36 -8.59
CA SER A 43 19.61 -11.82 -9.72
C SER A 43 21.06 -11.37 -9.56
N VAL A 44 21.29 -10.08 -9.32
CA VAL A 44 22.63 -9.51 -9.11
C VAL A 44 23.30 -10.13 -7.88
N GLY A 45 22.56 -10.28 -6.78
CA GLY A 45 23.08 -10.93 -5.58
C GLY A 45 23.51 -12.38 -5.82
N LYS A 46 22.73 -13.16 -6.57
CA LYS A 46 23.09 -14.55 -6.93
C LYS A 46 24.31 -14.62 -7.85
N GLU A 47 24.39 -13.72 -8.82
CA GLU A 47 25.53 -13.65 -9.75
C GLU A 47 26.83 -13.38 -8.99
N HIS A 48 26.85 -12.32 -8.16
CA HIS A 48 28.03 -11.97 -7.38
C HIS A 48 28.36 -13.00 -6.30
N ALA A 49 27.36 -13.61 -5.65
CA ALA A 49 27.60 -14.72 -4.73
C ALA A 49 28.23 -15.94 -5.44
N SER A 50 27.82 -16.24 -6.67
CA SER A 50 28.41 -17.32 -7.47
C SER A 50 29.86 -17.01 -7.87
N LEU A 51 30.17 -15.75 -8.20
CA LEU A 51 31.53 -15.31 -8.49
C LEU A 51 32.43 -15.41 -7.25
N CYS A 52 31.95 -14.96 -6.09
CA CYS A 52 32.68 -15.08 -4.83
C CYS A 52 32.96 -16.55 -4.46
N ALA A 53 32.02 -17.46 -4.72
CA ALA A 53 32.20 -18.89 -4.46
C ALA A 53 33.28 -19.55 -5.35
N LYS A 54 33.63 -18.94 -6.49
CA LYS A 54 34.65 -19.44 -7.43
C LYS A 54 36.02 -18.78 -7.26
N ALA A 55 36.11 -17.72 -6.46
CA ALA A 55 37.34 -16.99 -6.24
C ALA A 55 38.34 -17.83 -5.42
N LEU A 56 39.62 -17.75 -5.78
CA LEU A 56 40.68 -18.59 -5.22
C LEU A 56 41.45 -17.88 -4.08
N SER A 57 41.30 -16.57 -3.96
CA SER A 57 42.03 -15.73 -3.01
C SER A 57 41.07 -14.87 -2.19
N LYS A 58 41.41 -14.67 -0.91
CA LYS A 58 40.66 -13.79 0.00
C LYS A 58 40.53 -12.36 -0.54
N ARG A 59 41.58 -11.83 -1.18
CA ARG A 59 41.56 -10.49 -1.79
C ARG A 59 40.55 -10.40 -2.94
N GLU A 60 40.53 -11.42 -3.79
CA GLU A 60 39.59 -11.48 -4.92
C GLU A 60 38.14 -11.59 -4.44
N VAL A 61 37.88 -12.31 -3.35
CA VAL A 61 36.55 -12.35 -2.72
C VAL A 61 36.12 -10.98 -2.22
N GLU A 62 37.01 -10.23 -1.54
CA GLU A 62 36.73 -8.89 -1.02
C GLU A 62 36.43 -7.90 -2.14
N ASP A 63 37.24 -7.89 -3.21
CA ASP A 63 37.04 -7.02 -4.37
C ASP A 63 35.69 -7.30 -5.07
N ARG A 64 35.36 -8.58 -5.29
CA ARG A 64 34.10 -9.00 -5.92
C ARG A 64 32.87 -8.73 -5.06
N LEU A 65 33.03 -8.79 -3.74
CA LEU A 65 31.99 -8.43 -2.80
C LEU A 65 31.71 -6.93 -2.86
N SER A 66 32.75 -6.10 -2.83
CA SER A 66 32.61 -4.63 -2.94
C SER A 66 31.89 -4.26 -4.24
N GLU A 67 32.33 -4.82 -5.37
CA GLU A 67 31.70 -4.59 -6.69
C GLU A 67 30.22 -5.02 -6.70
N GLY A 68 29.91 -6.14 -6.06
CA GLY A 68 28.54 -6.64 -5.96
C GLY A 68 27.63 -5.74 -5.12
N VAL A 69 28.15 -5.24 -3.99
CA VAL A 69 27.42 -4.29 -3.13
C VAL A 69 27.16 -2.98 -3.86
N GLU A 70 28.17 -2.40 -4.51
CA GLU A 70 28.01 -1.17 -5.30
C GLU A 70 26.96 -1.33 -6.41
N LYS A 71 26.98 -2.46 -7.13
CA LYS A 71 25.95 -2.74 -8.15
C LYS A 71 24.56 -2.89 -7.56
N LEU A 72 24.43 -3.51 -6.39
CA LEU A 72 23.14 -3.63 -5.70
C LEU A 72 22.62 -2.25 -5.25
N GLU A 73 23.49 -1.41 -4.68
CA GLU A 73 23.16 -0.04 -4.32
C GLU A 73 22.71 0.77 -5.54
N LEU A 74 23.41 0.65 -6.66
CA LEU A 74 23.08 1.35 -7.90
C LEU A 74 21.74 0.88 -8.48
N VAL A 75 21.46 -0.42 -8.46
CA VAL A 75 20.14 -0.96 -8.83
C VAL A 75 19.04 -0.41 -7.93
N PHE A 76 19.30 -0.34 -6.62
CA PHE A 76 18.33 0.18 -5.66
C PHE A 76 18.13 1.69 -5.85
N GLN A 77 19.17 2.49 -6.08
CA GLN A 77 19.03 3.93 -6.33
C GLN A 77 18.24 4.24 -7.60
N GLN A 78 18.40 3.44 -8.66
CA GLN A 78 17.68 3.63 -9.92
C GLN A 78 16.17 3.33 -9.82
N GLN A 79 15.78 2.38 -8.97
CA GLN A 79 14.39 1.87 -8.91
C GLN A 79 13.74 2.00 -7.53
N GLY A 80 14.43 2.59 -6.55
CA GLY A 80 14.01 2.72 -5.15
C GLY A 80 12.73 3.53 -5.00
N ARG A 81 12.46 4.44 -5.94
CA ARG A 81 11.20 5.18 -6.02
C ARG A 81 9.97 4.27 -6.05
N ALA A 82 10.08 3.06 -6.61
CA ALA A 82 8.98 2.09 -6.57
C ALA A 82 8.59 1.68 -5.14
N VAL A 83 9.58 1.60 -4.24
CA VAL A 83 9.36 1.30 -2.82
C VAL A 83 8.71 2.48 -2.11
N ASP A 84 9.14 3.71 -2.41
CA ASP A 84 8.53 4.93 -1.88
C ASP A 84 7.07 5.08 -2.34
N ASP A 85 6.81 4.81 -3.62
CA ASP A 85 5.47 4.80 -4.19
C ASP A 85 4.59 3.75 -3.49
N LEU A 86 5.11 2.54 -3.24
CA LEU A 86 4.39 1.49 -2.52
C LEU A 86 4.11 1.89 -1.06
N LEU A 87 5.07 2.54 -0.40
CA LEU A 87 4.89 3.07 0.95
C LEU A 87 3.82 4.16 0.99
N SER A 88 3.77 5.02 -0.03
CA SER A 88 2.74 6.06 -0.15
C SER A 88 1.35 5.45 -0.29
N ILE A 89 1.22 4.40 -1.12
CA ILE A 89 -0.01 3.62 -1.28
C ILE A 89 -0.40 2.99 0.06
N ALA A 90 0.54 2.34 0.76
CA ALA A 90 0.26 1.72 2.06
C ALA A 90 -0.26 2.72 3.09
N LYS A 91 0.27 3.95 3.12
CA LYS A 91 -0.21 5.02 3.99
C LYS A 91 -1.67 5.40 3.66
N VAL A 92 -2.00 5.50 2.37
CA VAL A 92 -3.37 5.78 1.93
C VAL A 92 -4.32 4.63 2.31
N LEU A 93 -3.92 3.38 2.05
CA LEU A 93 -4.73 2.21 2.37
C LEU A 93 -5.02 2.10 3.87
N ARG A 94 -4.03 2.37 4.74
CA ARG A 94 -4.20 2.37 6.20
C ARG A 94 -5.12 3.47 6.73
N ALA A 95 -5.30 4.55 5.98
CA ALA A 95 -6.20 5.63 6.34
C ALA A 95 -7.65 5.36 5.89
N MET A 96 -7.89 4.32 5.09
CA MET A 96 -9.24 3.97 4.64
C MET A 96 -10.05 3.35 5.78
N PRO A 97 -11.34 3.69 5.89
CA PRO A 97 -12.21 3.09 6.88
C PRO A 97 -12.43 1.60 6.57
N VAL A 98 -12.26 0.77 7.59
CA VAL A 98 -12.53 -0.67 7.49
C VAL A 98 -14.04 -0.89 7.60
N VAL A 99 -14.59 -1.64 6.65
CA VAL A 99 -16.00 -2.06 6.67
C VAL A 99 -16.05 -3.56 6.87
N ASP A 100 -16.78 -4.00 7.88
CA ASP A 100 -17.12 -5.41 8.04
C ASP A 100 -18.30 -5.74 7.12
N LEU A 101 -18.10 -6.70 6.22
CA LEU A 101 -19.08 -7.09 5.22
C LEU A 101 -20.13 -8.07 5.77
N GLU A 102 -19.87 -8.70 6.91
CA GLU A 102 -20.81 -9.63 7.58
C GLU A 102 -21.83 -8.87 8.47
N MET A 103 -21.53 -7.61 8.82
CA MET A 103 -22.43 -6.79 9.62
C MET A 103 -23.47 -6.08 8.74
N PRO A 104 -24.76 -6.05 9.17
CA PRO A 104 -25.80 -5.32 8.46
C PRO A 104 -25.45 -3.82 8.39
N THR A 105 -25.23 -3.33 7.18
CA THR A 105 -24.76 -1.96 6.92
C THR A 105 -25.92 -1.06 6.49
N LEU A 106 -26.11 0.06 7.18
CA LEU A 106 -27.06 1.11 6.79
C LEU A 106 -26.35 2.19 5.96
N CYS A 107 -26.76 2.38 4.70
CA CYS A 107 -26.23 3.44 3.83
C CYS A 107 -27.24 4.60 3.71
N LEU A 108 -26.82 5.82 4.05
CA LEU A 108 -27.63 7.04 3.91
C LEU A 108 -27.22 7.83 2.66
N VAL A 109 -28.03 7.77 1.60
CA VAL A 109 -27.79 8.49 0.35
C VAL A 109 -28.78 9.63 0.20
N ALA A 110 -28.29 10.87 0.13
CA ALA A 110 -29.13 12.05 -0.10
C ALA A 110 -28.29 13.25 -0.58
N ALA A 111 -28.93 14.32 -1.05
CA ALA A 111 -28.27 15.56 -1.51
C ALA A 111 -27.36 16.19 -0.43
N PRO A 112 -26.30 16.94 -0.80
CA PRO A 112 -25.44 17.60 0.19
C PRO A 112 -26.25 18.49 1.16
N ASN A 113 -25.81 18.60 2.41
CA ASN A 113 -26.40 19.43 3.47
C ASN A 113 -27.83 19.10 3.95
N VAL A 114 -28.44 18.00 3.51
CA VAL A 114 -29.78 17.55 3.98
C VAL A 114 -29.79 16.91 5.39
N GLY A 115 -28.78 17.16 6.21
CA GLY A 115 -28.77 16.71 7.61
C GLY A 115 -28.40 15.24 7.86
N LYS A 116 -27.90 14.50 6.86
CA LYS A 116 -27.44 13.09 7.03
C LYS A 116 -26.51 12.90 8.23
N SER A 117 -25.49 13.76 8.37
CA SER A 117 -24.53 13.68 9.48
C SER A 117 -25.17 13.99 10.83
N SER A 118 -26.19 14.84 10.87
CA SER A 118 -26.96 15.11 12.10
C SER A 118 -27.79 13.89 12.49
N LEU A 119 -28.42 13.22 11.53
CA LEU A 119 -29.16 11.98 11.77
C LEU A 119 -28.25 10.87 12.30
N VAL A 120 -27.09 10.65 11.68
CA VAL A 120 -26.09 9.67 12.15
C VAL A 120 -25.65 9.97 13.59
N ARG A 121 -25.46 11.25 13.93
CA ARG A 121 -25.06 11.66 15.29
C ARG A 121 -26.15 11.40 16.33
N ILE A 122 -27.42 11.50 15.95
CA ILE A 122 -28.55 11.23 16.85
C ILE A 122 -28.76 9.73 17.03
N LEU A 123 -28.59 8.95 15.96
CA LEU A 123 -28.79 7.49 15.96
C LEU A 123 -27.60 6.71 16.55
N SER A 124 -26.41 7.31 16.60
CA SER A 124 -25.21 6.68 17.15
C SER A 124 -25.00 7.07 18.62
N THR A 125 -24.84 6.08 19.50
CA THR A 125 -24.72 6.24 20.97
C THR A 125 -23.31 6.61 21.47
N GLY A 126 -22.33 6.82 20.59
CA GLY A 126 -20.94 7.13 20.96
C GLY A 126 -20.18 7.83 19.84
N LYS A 127 -19.06 8.50 20.17
CA LYS A 127 -18.23 9.30 19.26
C LYS A 127 -18.16 8.66 17.86
N SER A 128 -18.70 9.38 16.88
CA SER A 128 -18.89 8.91 15.51
C SER A 128 -17.59 8.39 14.90
N SER A 129 -17.42 7.07 14.87
CA SER A 129 -16.58 6.36 13.91
C SER A 129 -17.26 6.47 12.54
N THR A 130 -17.15 7.65 11.93
CA THR A 130 -17.67 7.88 10.58
C THR A 130 -16.84 7.02 9.64
N ILE A 131 -17.37 5.86 9.25
CA ILE A 131 -16.89 5.11 8.09
C ILE A 131 -17.16 6.03 6.89
N PHE A 132 -16.11 6.72 6.45
CA PHE A 132 -16.13 7.62 5.30
C PHE A 132 -16.39 6.80 4.03
N PHE A 133 -17.66 6.61 3.69
CA PHE A 133 -18.04 6.11 2.37
C PHE A 133 -17.88 7.25 1.37
N PHE A 134 -16.75 7.26 0.67
CA PHE A 134 -16.45 8.24 -0.38
C PHE A 134 -17.33 7.93 -1.59
N PHE A 135 -18.45 8.65 -1.75
CA PHE A 135 -19.15 8.65 -3.03
C PHE A 135 -19.69 10.03 -3.40
N LEU A 136 -19.37 10.40 -4.64
CA LEU A 136 -19.88 11.53 -5.44
C LEU A 136 -19.51 12.95 -4.96
N ARG A 137 -18.33 13.40 -5.43
CA ARG A 137 -18.07 14.74 -5.98
C ARG A 137 -18.97 15.88 -5.48
N SER A 138 -18.90 16.20 -4.19
CA SER A 138 -19.07 17.56 -3.67
C SER A 138 -18.63 17.64 -2.20
N LEU A 139 -17.69 18.54 -1.93
CA LEU A 139 -17.27 19.03 -0.61
C LEU A 139 -16.58 18.03 0.33
N VAL A 140 -15.25 17.97 0.19
CA VAL A 140 -14.32 17.59 1.25
C VAL A 140 -14.33 18.66 2.35
N LYS A 141 -14.93 18.37 3.51
CA LYS A 141 -14.50 18.99 4.78
C LYS A 141 -13.71 17.95 5.56
N LYS A 142 -12.37 18.09 5.53
CA LYS A 142 -11.44 17.39 6.43
C LYS A 142 -11.80 17.76 7.87
N LEU A 143 -12.13 16.77 8.70
CA LEU A 143 -12.06 16.89 10.15
C LEU A 143 -10.96 15.93 10.64
N PRO A 144 -10.08 16.36 11.56
CA PRO A 144 -9.01 15.52 12.06
C PRO A 144 -9.60 14.50 13.04
N MET A 145 -9.31 13.21 12.83
CA MET A 145 -9.54 12.19 13.84
C MET A 145 -8.29 11.32 13.91
N GLU A 146 -7.49 11.55 14.96
CA GLU A 146 -6.51 10.58 15.45
C GLU A 146 -7.27 9.40 16.05
N HIS A 147 -7.08 8.19 15.52
CA HIS A 147 -6.82 7.01 16.32
C HIS A 147 -6.28 5.88 15.44
N ARG A 148 -5.13 5.35 15.88
CA ARG A 148 -4.34 4.29 15.29
C ARG A 148 -5.04 2.95 15.56
N ILE A 149 -5.42 2.20 14.52
CA ILE A 149 -5.80 0.79 14.67
C ILE A 149 -5.03 -0.03 13.62
N SER A 150 -4.20 -0.93 14.14
CA SER A 150 -3.49 -1.98 13.42
C SER A 150 -4.48 -3.02 12.91
N GLY A 151 -4.51 -3.28 11.60
CA GLY A 151 -5.34 -4.35 11.08
C GLY A 151 -5.68 -4.25 9.60
N PHE A 152 -4.76 -3.79 8.76
CA PHE A 152 -4.91 -3.93 7.30
C PHE A 152 -3.66 -4.52 6.62
N LEU A 153 -2.72 -4.95 7.45
CA LEU A 153 -1.47 -5.61 7.13
C LEU A 153 -1.12 -6.29 8.47
N ASN A 154 -1.44 -7.57 8.57
CA ASN A 154 -0.78 -8.53 9.45
C ASN A 154 -0.11 -9.56 8.55
#